data_AF-A0A2T2XD05-F1
#
_entry.id   AF-A0A2T2XD05-F1
#
_cell.length_a   1.000
_cell.length_b   1.000
_cell.length_c   1.000
_cell.angle_alpha   90.00
_cell.angle_beta   90.00
_cell.angle_gamma   90.00
#
_symmetry.space_group_name_H-M   'P 1'
#
loop_
_entity.id
_entity.type
_entity.pdbx_description
1 polymer ?
#
loop_
_entity_poly.entity_id
_entity_poly.type
_entity_poly.pdbx_seq_one_letter_code
_entity_poly.pdbx_strand_id
1 'polypeptide(L)'
;MEETPNRGWRLGAFGVSLASYALAVSLGIQHLSYQADQKGCVDQHTLQYSWILLTGVVAGIAVGPWLFHWTKRAVNALMPGVNETIRQKRIRAVAIGFILLGMAVDFLWIIPSLNLFIDVHRPLLVEADVILYSMGTISGASWYVVLDRQAWLGLLIMPAMALMIVGSVLSRHGWC
;
A
#
# COMPACT_ATOMS: atom_id res chain seq x y z
N MET A 1 9.99 5.38 29.14
CA MET A 1 9.55 6.66 28.56
C MET A 1 9.33 6.42 27.08
N GLU A 2 8.07 6.23 26.67
CA GLU A 2 7.70 6.09 25.26
C GLU A 2 7.71 7.48 24.62
N GLU A 3 8.75 7.81 23.85
CA GLU A 3 8.65 8.92 22.90
C GLU A 3 7.67 8.52 21.82
N THR A 4 6.41 8.87 22.01
CA THR A 4 5.43 8.81 20.93
C THR A 4 5.95 9.66 19.77
N PRO A 5 6.09 9.12 18.55
CA PRO A 5 6.50 9.89 17.37
C PRO A 5 5.71 11.20 17.29
N ASN A 6 6.44 12.31 17.16
CA ASN A 6 5.89 13.66 17.20
C ASN A 6 4.70 13.77 16.23
N ARG A 7 3.53 14.17 16.73
CA ARG A 7 2.27 14.29 15.95
C ARG A 7 2.48 15.08 14.65
N GLY A 8 3.39 16.06 14.66
CA GLY A 8 3.77 16.83 13.48
C GLY A 8 4.40 15.99 12.37
N TRP A 9 5.30 15.04 12.71
CA TRP A 9 5.92 14.15 11.71
C TRP A 9 4.86 13.28 11.03
N ARG A 10 3.89 12.75 11.78
CA ARG A 10 2.82 11.89 11.23
C ARG A 10 1.92 12.64 10.25
N LEU A 11 1.50 13.85 10.64
CA LEU A 11 0.70 14.71 9.76
C LEU A 11 1.48 15.11 8.51
N GLY A 12 2.77 15.43 8.68
CA GLY A 12 3.68 15.69 7.56
C GLY A 12 3.80 14.50 6.61
N ALA A 13 4.07 13.30 7.14
CA ALA A 13 4.21 12.07 6.35
C ALA A 13 2.91 11.72 5.60
N PHE A 14 1.75 11.89 6.25
CA PHE A 14 0.45 11.69 5.61
C PHE A 14 0.18 12.72 4.51
N GLY A 15 0.44 14.00 4.77
CA GLY A 15 0.31 15.06 3.75
C GLY A 15 1.24 14.85 2.56
N VAL A 16 2.50 14.46 2.81
CA VAL A 16 3.47 14.10 1.76
C VAL A 16 3.01 12.88 0.98
N SER A 17 2.49 11.85 1.64
CA SER A 17 1.92 10.68 0.98
C SER A 17 0.78 11.04 0.02
N LEU A 18 -0.16 11.88 0.47
CA LEU A 18 -1.27 12.35 -0.37
C LEU A 18 -0.80 13.20 -1.54
N ALA A 19 0.16 14.11 -1.31
CA ALA A 19 0.74 14.91 -2.38
C ALA A 19 1.47 14.04 -3.41
N SER A 20 2.25 13.05 -2.95
CA SER A 20 2.94 12.10 -3.81
C SER A 20 1.99 11.21 -4.61
N TYR A 21 0.86 10.80 -4.01
CA TYR A 21 -0.21 10.11 -4.73
C TYR A 21 -0.83 11.01 -5.80
N ALA A 22 -1.21 12.24 -5.46
CA ALA A 22 -1.79 13.20 -6.41
C ALA A 22 -0.86 13.50 -7.59
N LEU A 23 0.45 13.58 -7.34
CA LEU A 23 1.46 13.71 -8.39
C LEU A 23 1.54 12.46 -9.28
N ALA A 24 1.51 11.26 -8.68
CA ALA A 24 1.57 10.00 -9.41
C ALA A 24 0.38 9.79 -10.35
N VAL A 25 -0.82 10.20 -9.94
CA VAL A 25 -2.04 10.12 -10.77
C VAL A 25 -2.28 11.36 -11.64
N SER A 26 -1.34 12.32 -11.65
CA SER A 26 -1.50 13.54 -12.44
C SER A 26 -1.48 13.25 -13.95
N LEU A 27 -2.21 14.05 -14.72
CA LEU A 27 -2.28 13.92 -16.19
C LEU A 27 -0.89 13.95 -16.85
N GLY A 28 0.07 14.68 -16.28
CA GLY A 28 1.43 14.74 -16.79
C GLY A 28 2.15 13.39 -16.69
N ILE A 29 2.06 12.70 -15.55
CA ILE A 29 2.69 11.39 -15.36
C ILE A 29 1.96 10.33 -16.20
N GLN A 30 0.62 10.32 -16.20
CA GLN A 30 -0.15 9.41 -17.04
C GLN A 30 0.18 9.57 -18.53
N HIS A 31 0.37 10.80 -19.01
CA HIS A 31 0.75 11.05 -20.39
C HIS A 31 2.15 10.52 -20.71
N LEU A 32 3.11 10.69 -19.78
CA LEU A 32 4.45 10.14 -19.93
C LEU A 32 4.43 8.60 -19.96
N SER A 33 3.66 7.96 -19.09
CA SER A 33 3.49 6.50 -19.08
C SER A 33 2.90 6.00 -20.40
N TYR A 34 1.86 6.67 -20.91
CA TYR A 34 1.27 6.33 -22.20
C TYR A 34 2.24 6.49 -23.39
N GLN A 35 3.04 7.56 -23.41
CA GLN A 35 4.07 7.74 -24.44
C GLN A 35 5.17 6.68 -24.37
N ALA A 36 5.46 6.21 -23.16
CA ALA A 36 6.42 5.14 -22.93
C ALA A 36 5.84 3.82 -23.47
N ASP A 37 4.60 3.46 -23.10
CA ASP A 37 3.92 2.26 -23.60
C ASP A 37 3.89 2.15 -25.12
N GLN A 38 3.64 3.27 -25.82
CA GLN A 38 3.69 3.32 -27.28
C GLN A 38 5.05 2.92 -27.88
N LYS A 39 6.12 3.03 -27.09
CA LYS A 39 7.49 2.64 -27.47
C LYS A 39 7.87 1.23 -26.98
N GLY A 40 6.97 0.52 -26.31
CA GLY A 40 7.18 -0.85 -25.81
C GLY A 40 7.64 -0.95 -24.34
N CYS A 41 8.08 0.14 -23.72
CA CYS A 41 7.43 0.80 -22.58
C CYS A 41 6.84 0.12 -21.32
N VAL A 42 6.76 -1.21 -21.16
CA VAL A 42 5.86 -1.80 -20.14
C VAL A 42 6.25 -1.43 -18.68
N ASP A 43 7.47 -0.96 -18.44
CA ASP A 43 7.98 -0.76 -17.08
C ASP A 43 7.42 0.50 -16.38
N GLN A 44 6.93 1.49 -17.14
CA GLN A 44 6.58 2.78 -16.56
C GLN A 44 5.26 2.76 -15.77
N HIS A 45 4.24 2.04 -16.23
CA HIS A 45 3.01 1.80 -15.46
C HIS A 45 3.27 1.01 -14.17
N THR A 46 4.16 0.02 -14.27
CA THR A 46 4.57 -0.80 -13.13
C THR A 46 5.26 0.03 -12.04
N LEU A 47 6.14 0.95 -12.45
CA LEU A 47 6.76 1.92 -11.54
C LEU A 47 5.75 2.87 -10.92
N GLN A 48 4.77 3.36 -11.69
CA GLN A 48 3.70 4.22 -11.18
C GLN A 48 2.85 3.50 -10.13
N TYR A 49 2.41 2.26 -10.39
CA TYR A 49 1.65 1.46 -9.41
C TYR A 49 2.47 1.16 -8.16
N SER A 50 3.75 0.82 -8.32
CA SER A 50 4.66 0.62 -7.19
C SER A 50 4.80 1.88 -6.34
N TRP A 51 4.89 3.05 -6.98
CA TRP A 51 4.95 4.34 -6.30
C TRP A 51 3.64 4.65 -5.55
N ILE A 52 2.48 4.44 -6.19
CA ILE A 52 1.16 4.62 -5.56
C ILE A 52 1.04 3.72 -4.33
N LEU A 53 1.40 2.44 -4.45
CA LEU A 53 1.37 1.49 -3.34
C LEU A 53 2.28 1.95 -2.19
N LEU A 54 3.52 2.36 -2.48
CA LEU A 54 4.48 2.83 -1.49
C LEU A 54 3.99 4.08 -0.75
N THR A 55 3.46 5.05 -1.48
CA THR A 55 2.87 6.25 -0.86
C THR A 55 1.70 5.88 0.04
N GLY A 56 0.86 4.91 -0.38
CA GLY A 56 -0.16 4.31 0.46
C GLY A 56 0.41 3.72 1.74
N VAL A 57 1.48 2.90 1.66
CA VAL A 57 2.14 2.32 2.84
C VAL A 57 2.63 3.39 3.81
N VAL A 58 3.24 4.47 3.30
CA VAL A 58 3.65 5.61 4.13
C VAL A 58 2.44 6.25 4.84
N ALA A 59 1.34 6.43 4.12
CA ALA A 59 0.08 6.90 4.70
C ALA A 59 -0.36 5.97 5.83
N GLY A 60 -0.43 4.67 5.54
CA GLY A 60 -0.82 3.62 6.47
C GLY A 60 -0.01 3.60 7.77
N ILE A 61 1.31 3.74 7.67
CA ILE A 61 2.20 3.82 8.83
C ILE A 61 1.93 5.11 9.63
N ALA A 62 1.69 6.23 8.94
CA ALA A 62 1.40 7.50 9.58
C ALA A 62 0.07 7.48 10.37
N VAL A 63 -0.98 6.84 9.83
CA VAL A 63 -2.30 6.71 10.50
C VAL A 63 -2.39 5.47 11.42
N GLY A 64 -1.49 4.51 11.28
CA GLY A 64 -1.47 3.24 12.01
C GLY A 64 -1.67 3.34 13.53
N PRO A 65 -0.98 4.24 14.25
CA PRO A 65 -1.19 4.43 15.69
C PRO A 65 -2.62 4.85 16.05
N TRP A 66 -3.21 5.74 15.25
CA TRP A 66 -4.58 6.21 15.45
C TRP A 66 -5.57 5.08 15.15
N LEU A 67 -5.38 4.38 14.04
CA LEU A 67 -6.19 3.22 13.67
C LEU A 67 -6.13 2.13 14.76
N PHE A 68 -4.94 1.81 15.26
CA PHE A 68 -4.75 0.82 16.31
C PHE A 68 -5.48 1.18 17.61
N HIS A 69 -5.49 2.46 17.99
CA HIS A 69 -6.23 2.93 19.15
C HIS A 69 -7.75 2.75 18.99
N TRP A 70 -8.27 3.06 17.80
CA TRP A 70 -9.68 2.81 17.48
C TRP A 70 -10.01 1.33 17.44
N THR A 71 -9.16 0.51 16.82
CA THR A 71 -9.32 -0.94 16.78
C THR A 71 -9.35 -1.52 18.20
N LYS A 72 -8.45 -1.09 19.08
CA LYS A 72 -8.48 -1.50 20.49
C LYS A 72 -9.79 -1.13 21.17
N ARG A 73 -10.29 0.09 20.99
CA ARG A 73 -11.58 0.53 21.56
C ARG A 73 -12.75 -0.31 21.03
N ALA A 74 -12.80 -0.53 19.72
CA ALA A 74 -13.84 -1.33 19.10
C ALA A 74 -13.81 -2.79 19.57
N VAL A 75 -12.63 -3.40 19.61
CA VAL A 75 -12.44 -4.79 20.09
C VAL A 75 -12.78 -4.92 21.57
N ASN A 76 -12.46 -3.91 22.39
CA ASN A 76 -12.84 -3.89 23.81
C ASN A 76 -14.36 -3.80 23.99
N ALA A 77 -15.04 -3.00 23.16
CA ALA A 77 -16.51 -2.92 23.17
C ALA A 77 -17.17 -4.23 22.70
N LEU A 78 -16.60 -4.89 21.69
CA LEU A 78 -17.10 -6.15 21.15
C LEU A 78 -16.83 -7.37 22.05
N MET A 79 -15.74 -7.36 22.83
CA MET A 79 -15.30 -8.47 23.68
C MET A 79 -14.90 -8.00 25.09
N PRO A 80 -15.86 -7.54 25.92
CA PRO A 80 -15.56 -6.89 27.20
C PRO A 80 -14.96 -7.81 28.28
N GLY A 81 -15.10 -9.14 28.18
CA GLY A 81 -14.59 -10.09 29.19
C GLY A 81 -13.31 -10.86 28.80
N VAL A 82 -12.75 -10.61 27.62
CA VAL A 82 -11.59 -11.37 27.12
C VAL A 82 -10.29 -10.77 27.63
N ASN A 83 -9.34 -11.62 28.04
CA ASN A 83 -8.01 -11.20 28.47
C ASN A 83 -7.32 -10.37 27.36
N GLU A 84 -6.66 -9.28 27.76
CA GLU A 84 -5.98 -8.34 26.87
C GLU A 84 -4.96 -9.02 25.95
N THR A 85 -4.25 -10.03 26.46
CA THR A 85 -3.28 -10.81 25.67
C THR A 85 -3.93 -11.54 24.50
N ILE A 86 -5.13 -12.09 24.68
CA ILE A 86 -5.89 -12.78 23.64
C ILE A 86 -6.44 -11.77 22.63
N ARG A 87 -6.94 -10.62 23.08
CA ARG A 87 -7.40 -9.54 22.19
C ARG A 87 -6.28 -9.05 21.29
N GLN A 88 -5.09 -8.81 21.84
CA GLN A 88 -3.93 -8.39 21.05
C GLN A 88 -3.48 -9.46 20.05
N LYS A 89 -3.49 -10.74 20.43
CA LYS A 89 -3.22 -11.85 19.48
C LYS A 89 -4.22 -11.86 18.32
N ARG A 90 -5.51 -11.65 18.59
CA ARG A 90 -6.54 -11.59 17.54
C ARG A 90 -6.37 -10.39 16.62
N ILE A 91 -6.10 -9.21 17.17
CA ILE A 91 -5.83 -8.00 16.38
C ILE A 91 -4.62 -8.22 15.46
N ARG A 92 -3.53 -8.83 15.95
CA ARG A 92 -2.37 -9.18 15.14
C ARG A 92 -2.69 -10.21 14.06
N ALA A 93 -3.47 -11.25 14.39
CA ALA A 93 -3.89 -12.25 13.42
C ALA A 93 -4.71 -11.64 12.27
N VAL A 94 -5.62 -10.71 12.59
CA VAL A 94 -6.39 -9.96 11.59
C VAL A 94 -5.46 -9.09 10.72
N ALA A 95 -4.50 -8.39 11.33
CA ALA A 95 -3.52 -7.59 10.59
C ALA A 95 -2.66 -8.45 9.64
N ILE A 96 -2.23 -9.64 10.08
CA ILE A 96 -1.54 -10.61 9.22
C ILE A 96 -2.46 -11.05 8.07
N GLY A 97 -3.73 -11.33 8.36
CA GLY A 97 -4.73 -11.65 7.33
C GLY A 97 -4.85 -10.57 6.27
N PHE A 98 -4.88 -9.29 6.67
CA PHE A 98 -4.90 -8.17 5.72
C PHE A 98 -3.61 -8.06 4.89
N ILE A 99 -2.44 -8.31 5.49
CA ILE A 99 -1.16 -8.34 4.75
C ILE A 99 -1.19 -9.45 3.69
N LEU A 100 -1.60 -10.65 4.07
CA LEU A 100 -1.71 -11.79 3.15
C LEU A 100 -2.75 -11.55 2.06
N LEU A 101 -3.88 -10.94 2.40
CA LEU A 101 -4.90 -10.56 1.43
C LEU A 101 -4.37 -9.52 0.45
N GLY A 102 -3.62 -8.52 0.93
CA GLY A 102 -2.94 -7.54 0.07
C GLY A 102 -2.02 -8.22 -0.93
N MET A 103 -1.15 -9.11 -0.45
CA MET A 103 -0.26 -9.91 -1.31
C MET A 103 -1.03 -10.78 -2.31
N ALA A 104 -2.19 -11.33 -1.92
CA ALA A 104 -3.01 -12.13 -2.81
C ALA A 104 -3.65 -11.29 -3.94
N VAL A 105 -4.09 -10.07 -3.63
CA VAL A 105 -4.64 -9.14 -4.61
C VAL A 105 -3.56 -8.63 -5.56
N ASP A 106 -2.30 -8.53 -5.11
CA ASP A 106 -1.17 -8.13 -5.96
C ASP A 106 -1.02 -9.03 -7.21
N PHE A 107 -1.42 -10.31 -7.13
CA PHE A 107 -1.41 -11.22 -8.28
C PHE A 107 -2.37 -10.83 -9.40
N LEU A 108 -3.44 -10.07 -9.12
CA LEU A 108 -4.36 -9.60 -10.15
C LEU A 108 -3.64 -8.64 -11.11
N TRP A 109 -2.75 -7.80 -10.59
CA TRP A 109 -1.98 -6.81 -11.35
C TRP A 109 -0.86 -7.43 -12.19
N ILE A 110 -0.59 -8.73 -12.03
CA ILE A 110 0.36 -9.46 -12.88
C ILE A 110 -0.30 -9.89 -14.20
N ILE A 111 -1.64 -9.94 -14.27
CA ILE A 111 -2.38 -10.42 -15.43
C ILE A 111 -2.39 -9.34 -16.53
N PRO A 112 -1.69 -9.53 -17.68
CA PRO A 112 -1.55 -8.47 -18.68
C PRO A 112 -2.88 -8.04 -19.31
N SER A 113 -3.81 -8.99 -19.49
CA SER A 113 -5.14 -8.69 -20.04
C SER A 113 -6.00 -7.83 -19.12
N LEU A 114 -5.82 -7.97 -17.80
CA LEU A 114 -6.52 -7.12 -16.82
C LEU A 114 -5.96 -5.70 -16.86
N ASN A 115 -4.63 -5.54 -16.87
CA ASN A 115 -3.99 -4.23 -16.94
C ASN A 115 -4.41 -3.47 -18.21
N LEU A 116 -4.33 -4.12 -19.37
CA LEU A 116 -4.74 -3.51 -20.64
C LEU A 116 -6.22 -3.11 -20.64
N PHE A 117 -7.08 -3.92 -20.02
CA PHE A 117 -8.49 -3.57 -19.86
C PHE A 117 -8.70 -2.33 -18.99
N ILE A 118 -7.98 -2.23 -17.87
CA ILE A 118 -8.02 -1.06 -16.97
C ILE A 118 -7.51 0.19 -17.69
N ASP A 119 -6.41 0.09 -18.44
CA ASP A 119 -5.79 1.23 -19.13
C ASP A 119 -6.70 1.85 -20.20
N VAL A 120 -7.50 1.03 -20.88
CA VAL A 120 -8.46 1.50 -21.89
C VAL A 120 -9.67 2.20 -21.25
N HIS A 121 -9.99 1.89 -19.99
CA HIS A 121 -11.17 2.41 -19.29
C HIS A 121 -10.78 3.41 -18.20
N ARG A 122 -10.67 4.70 -18.58
CA ARG A 122 -10.34 5.82 -17.66
C ARG A 122 -11.02 5.79 -16.26
N PRO A 123 -12.34 5.59 -16.11
CA PRO A 123 -12.94 5.54 -14.77
C PRO A 123 -12.40 4.36 -13.95
N LEU A 124 -12.17 3.23 -14.60
CA LEU A 124 -11.64 2.03 -13.96
C LEU A 124 -10.18 2.21 -13.54
N LEU A 125 -9.39 2.97 -14.29
CA LEU A 125 -8.02 3.33 -13.94
C LEU A 125 -7.97 4.20 -12.67
N VAL A 126 -8.88 5.17 -12.51
CA VAL A 126 -8.97 5.95 -11.27
C VAL A 126 -9.36 5.07 -10.09
N GLU A 127 -10.32 4.17 -10.26
CA GLU A 127 -10.70 3.20 -9.23
C GLU A 127 -9.53 2.28 -8.85
N ALA A 128 -8.79 1.79 -9.85
CA ALA A 128 -7.58 0.99 -9.67
C ALA A 128 -6.51 1.73 -8.85
N ASP A 129 -6.22 2.98 -9.19
CA ASP A 129 -5.24 3.82 -8.47
C ASP A 129 -5.66 4.04 -7.00
N VAL A 130 -6.95 4.29 -6.75
CA VAL A 130 -7.48 4.45 -5.39
C VAL A 130 -7.40 3.13 -4.62
N ILE A 131 -7.72 2.00 -5.27
CA ILE A 131 -7.60 0.67 -4.67
C ILE A 131 -6.14 0.41 -4.28
N LEU A 132 -5.18 0.63 -5.17
CA LEU A 132 -3.76 0.45 -4.90
C LEU A 132 -3.29 1.32 -3.73
N TYR A 133 -3.67 2.60 -3.71
CA TYR A 133 -3.33 3.49 -2.58
C TYR A 133 -3.94 3.00 -1.26
N SER A 134 -5.21 2.55 -1.29
CA SER A 134 -5.90 2.03 -0.10
C SER A 134 -5.29 0.72 0.39
N MET A 135 -4.88 -0.17 -0.52
CA MET A 135 -4.17 -1.41 -0.20
C MET A 135 -2.84 -1.13 0.48
N GLY A 136 -2.06 -0.19 -0.08
CA GLY A 136 -0.83 0.29 0.55
C GLY A 136 -1.11 0.83 1.96
N THR A 137 -2.16 1.65 2.11
CA THR A 137 -2.55 2.22 3.41
C THR A 137 -2.93 1.16 4.43
N ILE A 138 -3.75 0.18 4.05
CA ILE A 138 -4.16 -0.93 4.92
C ILE A 138 -2.93 -1.77 5.29
N SER A 139 -2.07 -2.06 4.32
CA SER A 139 -0.83 -2.81 4.53
C SER A 139 0.11 -2.10 5.50
N GLY A 140 0.37 -0.80 5.30
CA GLY A 140 1.21 0.00 6.20
C GLY A 140 0.65 0.07 7.63
N ALA A 141 -0.67 0.23 7.76
CA ALA A 141 -1.32 0.20 9.07
C ALA A 141 -1.23 -1.19 9.73
N SER A 142 -1.35 -2.26 8.94
CA SER A 142 -1.22 -3.65 9.42
C SER A 142 0.21 -3.95 9.87
N TRP A 143 1.21 -3.50 9.13
CA TRP A 143 2.62 -3.59 9.52
C TRP A 143 2.91 -2.85 10.83
N TYR A 144 2.28 -1.68 11.03
CA TYR A 144 2.35 -0.99 12.31
C TYR A 144 1.79 -1.84 13.46
N VAL A 145 0.66 -2.50 13.26
CA VAL A 145 0.05 -3.38 14.29
C VAL A 145 0.91 -4.61 14.61
N VAL A 146 1.58 -5.18 13.59
CA VAL A 146 2.38 -6.41 13.74
C VAL A 146 3.76 -6.11 14.33
N LEU A 147 4.47 -5.11 13.80
CA LEU A 147 5.88 -4.82 14.12
C LEU A 147 6.06 -3.66 15.11
N ASP A 148 4.99 -2.91 15.43
CA ASP A 148 4.99 -1.79 16.36
C ASP A 148 6.15 -0.80 16.08
N ARG A 149 7.19 -0.76 16.93
CA ARG A 149 8.35 0.14 16.76
C ARG A 149 9.19 -0.14 15.50
N GLN A 150 9.09 -1.35 14.94
CA GLN A 150 9.82 -1.76 13.74
C GLN A 150 8.96 -1.69 12.46
N ALA A 151 7.83 -0.98 12.49
CA ALA A 151 6.95 -0.80 11.33
C ALA A 151 7.65 -0.26 10.08
N TRP A 152 8.75 0.50 10.26
CA TRP A 152 9.59 0.99 9.17
C TRP A 152 10.24 -0.15 8.35
N LEU A 153 10.42 -1.34 8.91
CA LEU A 153 10.86 -2.51 8.14
C LEU A 153 9.84 -2.91 7.06
N GLY A 154 8.55 -2.62 7.28
CA GLY A 154 7.51 -2.80 6.27
C GLY A 154 7.75 -1.97 5.01
N LEU A 155 8.37 -0.79 5.14
CA LEU A 155 8.78 0.06 4.01
C LEU A 155 9.94 -0.53 3.20
N LEU A 156 10.71 -1.46 3.75
CA LEU A 156 11.77 -2.17 3.02
C LEU A 156 11.23 -3.44 2.35
N ILE A 157 10.36 -4.16 3.06
CA ILE A 157 9.82 -5.46 2.59
C ILE A 157 8.86 -5.27 1.41
N MET A 158 7.95 -4.28 1.47
CA MET A 158 6.98 -4.00 0.41
C MET A 158 7.64 -3.71 -0.96
N PRO A 159 8.58 -2.76 -1.09
CA PRO A 159 9.26 -2.53 -2.35
C PRO A 159 10.16 -3.70 -2.76
N ALA A 160 10.77 -4.43 -1.82
CA ALA A 160 11.54 -5.64 -2.18
C ALA A 160 10.64 -6.71 -2.83
N MET A 161 9.45 -6.93 -2.29
CA MET A 161 8.47 -7.87 -2.88
C MET A 161 7.93 -7.37 -4.21
N ALA A 162 7.59 -6.08 -4.31
CA ALA A 162 7.18 -5.47 -5.56
C ALA A 162 8.29 -5.64 -6.62
N LEU A 163 9.54 -5.29 -6.30
CA LEU A 163 10.69 -5.46 -7.20
C LEU A 163 10.96 -6.92 -7.58
N MET A 164 10.71 -7.89 -6.70
CA MET A 164 10.79 -9.31 -7.06
C MET A 164 9.72 -9.71 -8.07
N ILE A 165 8.48 -9.25 -7.89
CA ILE A 165 7.39 -9.50 -8.84
C ILE A 165 7.69 -8.82 -10.18
N VAL A 166 8.04 -7.53 -10.14
CA VAL A 166 8.40 -6.73 -11.30
C VAL A 166 9.59 -7.34 -12.03
N GLY A 167 10.66 -7.71 -11.33
CA GLY A 167 11.81 -8.42 -11.90
C GLY A 167 11.46 -9.77 -12.53
N SER A 168 10.52 -10.51 -11.93
CA SER A 168 10.05 -11.80 -12.48
C SER A 168 9.24 -11.63 -13.78
N VAL A 169 8.46 -10.56 -13.89
CA VAL A 169 7.67 -10.22 -15.08
C VAL A 169 8.56 -9.60 -16.17
N LEU A 170 9.46 -8.69 -15.80
CA LEU A 170 10.44 -8.03 -16.68
C LEU A 170 11.46 -8.99 -17.28
N SER A 171 11.77 -10.11 -16.61
CA SER A 171 12.63 -11.15 -17.21
C SER A 171 12.03 -11.79 -18.48
N ARG A 172 10.72 -11.59 -18.74
CA ARG A 172 10.01 -12.17 -19.88
C ARG A 172 9.67 -11.18 -21.00
N HIS A 173 9.61 -9.88 -20.75
CA HIS A 173 9.19 -8.87 -21.74
C HIS A 173 10.26 -7.78 -21.85
N GLY A 174 10.65 -7.45 -23.09
CA GLY A 174 11.79 -6.58 -23.38
C GLY A 174 11.66 -5.21 -22.74
N TRP A 175 12.77 -4.74 -22.14
CA TRP A 175 12.88 -3.42 -21.57
C TRP A 175 12.60 -2.37 -22.63
N CYS A 176 11.63 -1.49 -22.39
CA CYS A 176 11.81 -0.05 -22.42
C CYS A 176 10.82 0.56 -21.42
#